data_AF-V8G9N6-F1
#
_entry.id   AF-V8G9N6-F1
#
_cell.length_a   1.000
_cell.length_b   1.000
_cell.length_c   1.000
_cell.angle_alpha   90.00
_cell.angle_beta   90.00
_cell.angle_gamma   90.00
#
_symmetry.space_group_name_H-M   'P 1'
#
loop_
_entity.id
_entity.type
_entity.pdbx_description
1 polymer ?
#
loop_
_entity_poly.entity_id
_entity_poly.type
_entity_poly.pdbx_seq_one_letter_code
_entity_poly.pdbx_strand_id
1 'polypeptide(L)'
;RGKAEELFTIRRVFAVMGMFPVGYYDLAPAGVPVHSTAFRAIEAESLNKSPFRIFTSLLRLELIDNEELRQTATNILANRNIFTDKAIELTEKSEQQGGLSAEDAEIFVQEVLETFRWHKEAAVSKDIYQALHDQHRLIADVVAFKGPHINHLTPRTLDIDEVQIGMSKRGIPPKEIIEGPPRRNCPILLRQTSFKALEEAVSFIDADNKVDGSHTARFGEIEQRGIALTAKGRALYDELLNKTRIATKGQRIEDNPDAYMTVLSKTFEPFPDTYLELQAQDLAYFYYYPVEGAKPNKTVSIADLPQLLNDGLIRIEPIVYEDFLPVSAAGIFQSNLGGTAQKHYDESSNRTAFEEALGAKVQDELALYAATQKASIDACLAALNKV
;
A
#
# COMPACT_ATOMS: atom_id res chain seq x y z
N ARG A 1 10.74 -8.30 1.86
CA ARG A 1 11.27 -9.37 2.74
C ARG A 1 11.62 -10.55 1.87
N GLY A 2 12.60 -11.36 2.26
CA GLY A 2 13.17 -12.43 1.42
C GLY A 2 12.73 -13.84 1.79
N LYS A 3 12.32 -14.10 3.03
CA LYS A 3 11.90 -15.43 3.50
C LYS A 3 10.67 -15.38 4.40
N ALA A 4 9.97 -16.51 4.53
CA ALA A 4 8.71 -16.61 5.27
C ALA A 4 8.88 -16.21 6.75
N GLU A 5 9.97 -16.61 7.39
CA GLU A 5 10.24 -16.30 8.80
C GLU A 5 10.37 -14.79 9.04
N GLU A 6 10.88 -14.04 8.04
CA GLU A 6 10.94 -12.58 8.11
C GLU A 6 9.55 -11.95 8.05
N LEU A 7 8.65 -12.49 7.22
CA LEU A 7 7.26 -12.02 7.13
C LEU A 7 6.45 -12.36 8.39
N PHE A 8 6.61 -13.59 8.89
CA PHE A 8 6.01 -14.03 10.14
C PHE A 8 6.43 -13.13 11.32
N THR A 9 7.73 -12.86 11.43
CA THR A 9 8.28 -12.07 12.53
C THR A 9 7.89 -10.59 12.42
N ILE A 10 7.95 -10.01 11.21
CA ILE A 10 7.56 -8.60 11.06
C ILE A 10 6.07 -8.37 11.37
N ARG A 11 5.19 -9.36 11.10
CA ARG A 11 3.78 -9.29 11.54
C ARG A 11 3.67 -9.13 13.05
N ARG A 12 4.45 -9.90 13.82
CA ARG A 12 4.46 -9.83 15.29
C ARG A 12 4.95 -8.47 15.77
N VAL A 13 6.06 -7.98 15.20
CA VAL A 13 6.61 -6.64 15.48
C VAL A 13 5.57 -5.56 15.20
N PHE A 14 4.89 -5.60 14.05
CA PHE A 14 3.86 -4.63 13.69
C PHE A 14 2.61 -4.71 14.57
N ALA A 15 2.27 -5.89 15.10
CA ALA A 15 1.16 -6.04 16.04
C ALA A 15 1.38 -5.27 17.35
N VAL A 16 2.63 -5.12 17.81
CA VAL A 16 2.98 -4.26 18.98
C VAL A 16 2.55 -2.81 18.75
N MET A 17 2.57 -2.35 17.50
CA MET A 17 2.17 -0.99 17.10
C MET A 17 0.70 -0.89 16.67
N GLY A 18 -0.11 -1.94 16.90
CA GLY A 18 -1.52 -1.95 16.51
C GLY A 18 -1.73 -2.03 14.99
N MET A 19 -0.76 -2.56 14.25
CA MET A 19 -0.81 -2.68 12.80
C MET A 19 -1.05 -4.14 12.39
N PHE A 20 -2.10 -4.37 11.60
CA PHE A 20 -2.56 -5.70 11.20
C PHE A 20 -2.48 -5.86 9.67
N PRO A 21 -2.28 -7.08 9.15
CA PRO A 21 -2.20 -7.32 7.72
C PRO A 21 -3.60 -7.21 7.08
N VAL A 22 -3.76 -6.26 6.16
CA VAL A 22 -5.00 -5.98 5.44
C VAL A 22 -4.75 -6.05 3.93
N GLY A 23 -5.65 -6.75 3.23
CA GLY A 23 -5.56 -6.98 1.80
C GLY A 23 -4.44 -7.95 1.40
N TYR A 24 -4.60 -8.52 0.21
CA TYR A 24 -3.60 -9.36 -0.44
C TYR A 24 -3.34 -8.82 -1.86
N TYR A 25 -2.07 -8.67 -2.20
CA TYR A 25 -1.63 -8.08 -3.47
C TYR A 25 -0.66 -9.03 -4.16
N ASP A 26 -1.11 -9.73 -5.19
CA ASP A 26 -0.25 -10.54 -6.06
C ASP A 26 0.31 -9.67 -7.19
N LEU A 27 1.62 -9.49 -7.22
CA LEU A 27 2.31 -8.65 -8.20
C LEU A 27 2.98 -9.49 -9.30
N ALA A 28 2.95 -10.82 -9.18
CA ALA A 28 3.49 -11.73 -10.18
C ALA A 28 2.83 -11.59 -11.57
N PRO A 29 1.51 -11.34 -11.69
CA PRO A 29 0.88 -11.06 -12.99
C PRO A 29 1.47 -9.86 -13.74
N ALA A 30 2.04 -8.91 -12.99
CA ALA A 30 2.75 -7.76 -13.53
C ALA A 30 4.28 -7.99 -13.65
N GLY A 31 4.74 -9.24 -13.58
CA GLY A 31 6.16 -9.57 -13.74
C GLY A 31 7.05 -9.14 -12.58
N VAL A 32 6.47 -8.74 -11.44
CA VAL A 32 7.22 -8.44 -10.23
C VAL A 32 7.18 -9.68 -9.33
N PRO A 33 8.32 -10.30 -8.96
CA PRO A 33 8.33 -11.62 -8.31
C PRO A 33 7.99 -11.56 -6.81
N VAL A 34 6.88 -10.90 -6.45
CA VAL A 34 6.46 -10.72 -5.05
C VAL A 34 4.95 -10.84 -4.91
N HIS A 35 4.54 -11.08 -3.68
CA HIS A 35 3.18 -10.90 -3.18
C HIS A 35 3.22 -10.15 -1.85
N SER A 36 2.15 -9.44 -1.49
CA SER A 36 2.22 -8.42 -0.43
C SER A 36 0.93 -8.28 0.38
N THR A 37 1.04 -7.59 1.51
CA THR A 37 -0.08 -7.08 2.33
C THR A 37 0.25 -5.68 2.86
N ALA A 38 -0.75 -4.95 3.33
CA ALA A 38 -0.56 -3.69 4.02
C ALA A 38 -0.73 -3.87 5.53
N PHE A 39 0.29 -3.54 6.32
CA PHE A 39 0.16 -3.46 7.76
C PHE A 39 -0.36 -2.08 8.16
N ARG A 40 -1.51 -2.02 8.83
CA ARG A 40 -2.14 -0.76 9.27
C ARG A 40 -3.09 -0.98 10.44
N ALA A 41 -3.47 0.11 11.12
CA ALA A 41 -4.59 0.08 12.05
C ALA A 41 -5.90 -0.23 11.31
N ILE A 42 -6.84 -0.86 12.01
CA ILE A 42 -8.15 -1.28 11.47
C ILE A 42 -9.34 -0.58 12.11
N GLU A 43 -9.13 0.05 13.27
CA GLU A 43 -10.17 0.80 13.97
C GLU A 43 -10.12 2.29 13.59
N ALA A 44 -11.29 2.89 13.39
CA ALA A 44 -11.40 4.30 13.00
C ALA A 44 -10.74 5.26 14.02
N GLU A 45 -10.85 4.99 15.32
CA GLU A 45 -10.20 5.81 16.35
C GLU A 45 -8.66 5.70 16.25
N SER A 46 -8.14 4.50 16.01
CA SER A 46 -6.70 4.26 15.85
C SER A 46 -6.15 4.93 14.59
N LEU A 47 -6.90 4.87 13.47
CA LEU A 47 -6.55 5.57 12.23
C LEU A 47 -6.53 7.10 12.40
N ASN A 48 -7.44 7.66 13.20
CA ASN A 48 -7.44 9.10 13.52
C ASN A 48 -6.22 9.53 14.35
N LYS A 49 -5.67 8.63 15.19
CA LYS A 49 -4.44 8.90 15.95
C LYS A 49 -3.20 8.76 15.09
N SER A 50 -3.11 7.70 14.28
CA SER A 50 -2.01 7.45 13.36
C SER A 50 -2.47 6.54 12.22
N PRO A 51 -2.68 7.09 11.00
CA PRO A 51 -3.01 6.29 9.82
C PRO A 51 -1.73 5.80 9.13
N PHE A 52 -0.69 5.47 9.92
CA PHE A 52 0.57 4.94 9.40
C PHE A 52 0.37 3.53 8.84
N ARG A 53 0.97 3.25 7.69
CA ARG A 53 0.79 2.00 6.96
C ARG A 53 2.13 1.58 6.38
N ILE A 54 2.39 0.27 6.36
CA ILE A 54 3.57 -0.29 5.71
C ILE A 54 3.12 -1.36 4.72
N PHE A 55 3.29 -1.09 3.43
CA PHE A 55 3.16 -2.08 2.38
C PHE A 55 4.35 -3.04 2.45
N THR A 56 4.09 -4.32 2.71
CA THR A 56 5.11 -5.33 2.94
C THR A 56 5.01 -6.45 1.92
N SER A 57 6.03 -6.56 1.08
CA SER A 57 6.18 -7.60 0.08
C SER A 57 7.07 -8.74 0.55
N LEU A 58 6.72 -9.97 0.17
CA LEU A 58 7.55 -11.17 0.28
C LEU A 58 8.02 -11.58 -1.12
N LEU A 59 9.32 -11.80 -1.26
CA LEU A 59 9.95 -12.30 -2.49
C LEU A 59 9.57 -13.76 -2.74
N ARG A 60 9.17 -14.05 -3.97
CA ARG A 60 8.84 -15.39 -4.46
C ARG A 60 10.04 -15.98 -5.19
N LEU A 61 10.91 -16.67 -4.46
CA LEU A 61 12.15 -17.26 -5.00
C LEU A 61 11.88 -18.30 -6.08
N GLU A 62 10.73 -18.97 -6.05
CA GLU A 62 10.30 -19.92 -7.09
C GLU A 62 10.08 -19.27 -8.46
N LEU A 63 9.99 -17.94 -8.53
CA LEU A 63 9.90 -17.17 -9.77
C LEU A 63 11.28 -16.77 -10.34
N ILE A 64 12.37 -17.19 -9.70
CA ILE A 64 13.73 -17.03 -10.23
C ILE A 64 14.03 -18.19 -11.19
N ASP A 65 14.08 -17.90 -12.50
CA ASP A 65 14.21 -18.92 -13.53
C ASP A 65 15.52 -19.72 -13.41
N ASN A 66 16.65 -19.04 -13.16
CA ASN A 66 17.95 -19.70 -12.96
C ASN A 66 18.02 -20.42 -11.60
N GLU A 67 18.13 -21.75 -11.63
CA GLU A 67 18.14 -22.60 -10.43
C GLU A 67 19.36 -22.39 -9.53
N GLU A 68 20.55 -22.21 -10.09
CA GLU A 68 21.78 -21.94 -9.33
C GLU A 68 21.70 -20.57 -8.63
N LEU A 69 21.21 -19.54 -9.33
CA LEU A 69 20.99 -18.21 -8.77
C LEU A 69 19.90 -18.25 -7.69
N ARG A 70 18.84 -19.03 -7.89
CA ARG A 70 17.79 -19.25 -6.90
C ARG A 70 18.35 -19.88 -5.62
N GLN A 71 19.17 -20.94 -5.75
CA GLN A 71 19.80 -21.57 -4.60
C GLN A 71 20.75 -20.61 -3.88
N THR A 72 21.50 -19.80 -4.64
CA THR A 72 22.38 -18.76 -4.10
C THR A 72 21.57 -17.74 -3.29
N ALA A 73 20.48 -17.21 -3.85
CA ALA A 73 19.58 -16.28 -3.15
C ALA A 73 18.99 -16.89 -1.88
N THR A 74 18.52 -18.15 -1.94
CA THR A 74 18.02 -18.89 -0.78
C THR A 74 19.07 -18.97 0.33
N ASN A 75 20.32 -19.32 0.00
CA ASN A 75 21.40 -19.45 0.98
C ASN A 75 21.76 -18.10 1.62
N ILE A 76 21.81 -17.02 0.84
CA ILE A 76 22.08 -15.67 1.36
C ILE A 76 20.99 -15.26 2.34
N LEU A 77 19.72 -15.45 1.96
CA LEU A 77 18.56 -15.10 2.80
C LEU A 77 18.48 -15.97 4.05
N ALA A 78 18.83 -17.26 3.98
CA ALA A 78 18.85 -18.15 5.14
C ALA A 78 19.84 -17.67 6.21
N ASN A 79 21.01 -17.19 5.80
CA ASN A 79 22.10 -16.81 6.71
C ASN A 79 21.99 -15.41 7.33
N ARG A 80 21.02 -14.58 6.92
CA ARG A 80 20.84 -13.24 7.52
C ARG A 80 19.83 -13.26 8.66
N ASN A 81 20.06 -12.38 9.63
CA ASN A 81 19.10 -11.94 10.63
C ASN A 81 18.85 -10.44 10.47
N ILE A 82 17.58 -10.05 10.30
CA ILE A 82 17.18 -8.66 10.03
C ILE A 82 16.63 -7.95 11.28
N PHE A 83 16.44 -8.68 12.38
CA PHE A 83 15.90 -8.16 13.64
C PHE A 83 16.98 -8.18 14.69
N THR A 84 17.06 -7.13 15.50
CA THR A 84 17.90 -7.15 16.69
C THR A 84 17.28 -8.07 17.74
N ASP A 85 18.12 -8.69 18.58
CA ASP A 85 17.64 -9.56 19.65
C ASP A 85 16.70 -8.79 20.60
N LYS A 86 16.97 -7.51 20.82
CA LYS A 86 16.15 -6.65 21.68
C LYS A 86 14.78 -6.35 21.09
N ALA A 87 14.67 -6.15 19.78
CA ALA A 87 13.36 -6.00 19.12
C ALA A 87 12.50 -7.26 19.30
N ILE A 88 13.11 -8.45 19.22
CA ILE A 88 12.41 -9.73 19.43
C ILE A 88 12.01 -9.89 20.90
N GLU A 89 12.90 -9.64 21.85
CA GLU A 89 12.61 -9.70 23.29
C GLU A 89 11.42 -8.80 23.66
N LEU A 90 11.39 -7.57 23.16
CA LEU A 90 10.30 -6.63 23.43
C LEU A 90 8.99 -7.01 22.72
N THR A 91 9.07 -7.63 21.53
CA THR A 91 7.90 -8.20 20.88
C THR A 91 7.28 -9.31 21.73
N GLU A 92 8.09 -10.25 22.22
CA GLU A 92 7.65 -11.35 23.08
C GLU A 92 7.11 -10.85 24.42
N LYS A 93 7.75 -9.84 25.01
CA LYS A 93 7.27 -9.17 26.22
C LYS A 93 5.88 -8.58 26.01
N SER A 94 5.67 -7.87 24.90
CA SER A 94 4.36 -7.31 24.55
C SER A 94 3.29 -8.38 24.39
N GLU A 95 3.61 -9.50 23.73
CA GLU A 95 2.68 -10.62 23.54
C GLU A 95 2.30 -11.29 24.88
N GLN A 96 3.25 -11.43 25.81
CA GLN A 96 3.01 -12.06 27.12
C GLN A 96 2.27 -11.14 28.10
N GLN A 97 2.54 -9.83 28.04
CA GLN A 97 2.04 -8.86 29.02
C GLN A 97 0.84 -8.04 28.50
N GLY A 98 0.48 -8.18 27.22
CA GLY A 98 -0.60 -7.42 26.59
C GLY A 98 -0.22 -5.98 26.23
N GLY A 99 1.07 -5.65 26.20
CA GLY A 99 1.59 -4.33 25.88
C GLY A 99 2.99 -4.06 26.42
N LEU A 100 3.50 -2.86 26.17
CA LEU A 100 4.79 -2.37 26.66
C LEU A 100 4.59 -1.13 27.55
N SER A 101 5.52 -0.90 28.49
CA SER A 101 5.61 0.40 29.17
C SER A 101 6.08 1.48 28.18
N ALA A 102 5.99 2.76 28.58
CA ALA A 102 6.48 3.85 27.74
C ALA A 102 7.99 3.75 27.46
N GLU A 103 8.78 3.35 28.47
CA GLU A 103 10.23 3.18 28.36
C GLU A 103 10.58 2.01 27.44
N ASP A 104 9.90 0.86 27.60
CA ASP A 104 10.09 -0.28 26.70
C ASP A 104 9.67 0.05 25.27
N ALA A 105 8.59 0.80 25.08
CA ALA A 105 8.11 1.20 23.76
C ALA A 105 9.11 2.12 23.04
N GLU A 106 9.77 3.03 23.75
CA GLU A 106 10.81 3.89 23.18
C GLU A 106 12.01 3.05 22.70
N ILE A 107 12.46 2.10 23.51
CA ILE A 107 13.53 1.15 23.13
C ILE A 107 13.07 0.31 21.93
N PHE A 108 11.86 -0.21 21.96
CA PHE A 108 11.29 -1.02 20.88
C PHE A 108 11.31 -0.27 19.54
N VAL A 109 10.92 1.01 19.52
CA VAL A 109 10.96 1.81 18.29
C VAL A 109 12.38 1.97 17.75
N GLN A 110 13.38 2.23 18.61
CA GLN A 110 14.78 2.36 18.19
C GLN A 110 15.32 1.04 17.62
N GLU A 111 15.04 -0.07 18.29
CA GLU A 111 15.50 -1.40 17.89
C GLU A 111 14.84 -1.87 16.58
N VAL A 112 13.55 -1.61 16.40
CA VAL A 112 12.83 -1.91 15.16
C VAL A 112 13.31 -1.02 14.00
N LEU A 113 13.71 0.23 14.28
CA LEU A 113 14.23 1.13 13.24
C LEU A 113 15.51 0.59 12.58
N GLU A 114 16.33 -0.16 13.33
CA GLU A 114 17.54 -0.80 12.77
C GLU A 114 17.22 -1.81 11.66
N THR A 115 16.07 -2.50 11.72
CA THR A 115 15.62 -3.41 10.64
C THR A 115 15.42 -2.68 9.31
N PHE A 116 15.08 -1.39 9.33
CA PHE A 116 14.78 -0.60 8.13
C PHE A 116 15.92 0.34 7.73
N ARG A 117 17.02 0.34 8.47
CA ARG A 117 18.16 1.21 8.22
C ARG A 117 18.83 0.84 6.90
N TRP A 118 19.31 1.85 6.18
CA TRP A 118 20.11 1.65 4.99
C TRP A 118 21.56 1.37 5.33
N HIS A 119 22.10 0.33 4.71
CA HIS A 119 23.50 -0.05 4.82
C HIS A 119 24.15 0.07 3.45
N LYS A 120 25.22 0.88 3.36
CA LYS A 120 25.99 1.07 2.11
C LYS A 120 26.77 -0.17 1.69
N GLU A 121 26.99 -1.10 2.61
CA GLU A 121 27.73 -2.34 2.36
C GLU A 121 26.76 -3.47 2.02
N ALA A 122 26.92 -4.03 0.81
CA ALA A 122 26.17 -5.18 0.35
C ALA A 122 26.55 -6.44 1.15
N ALA A 123 25.62 -7.38 1.26
CA ALA A 123 25.82 -8.70 1.87
C ALA A 123 26.44 -9.73 0.91
N VAL A 124 26.73 -9.33 -0.33
CA VAL A 124 27.17 -10.21 -1.42
C VAL A 124 28.32 -9.57 -2.20
N SER A 125 29.04 -10.38 -2.98
CA SER A 125 30.04 -9.90 -3.93
C SER A 125 29.38 -9.15 -5.10
N LYS A 126 30.19 -8.39 -5.84
CA LYS A 126 29.72 -7.61 -7.00
C LYS A 126 29.14 -8.51 -8.10
N ASP A 127 29.76 -9.67 -8.35
CA ASP A 127 29.32 -10.61 -9.38
C ASP A 127 27.95 -11.23 -9.03
N ILE A 128 27.75 -11.61 -7.76
CA ILE A 128 26.46 -12.11 -7.29
C ILE A 128 25.39 -11.00 -7.40
N TYR A 129 25.72 -9.78 -6.97
CA TYR A 129 24.80 -8.65 -7.11
C TYR A 129 24.41 -8.42 -8.58
N GLN A 130 25.37 -8.46 -9.51
CA GLN A 130 25.11 -8.27 -10.93
C GLN A 130 24.20 -9.39 -11.48
N ALA A 131 24.46 -10.65 -11.13
CA ALA A 131 23.61 -11.77 -11.54
C ALA A 131 22.17 -11.65 -11.02
N LEU A 132 21.98 -11.24 -9.76
CA LEU A 132 20.65 -10.98 -9.19
C LEU A 132 19.97 -9.79 -9.89
N HIS A 133 20.74 -8.74 -10.21
CA HIS A 133 20.25 -7.52 -10.84
C HIS A 133 19.79 -7.78 -12.28
N ASP A 134 20.57 -8.54 -13.04
CA ASP A 134 20.27 -8.92 -14.43
C ASP A 134 19.02 -9.80 -14.53
N GLN A 135 18.77 -10.64 -13.52
CA GLN A 135 17.51 -11.39 -13.43
C GLN A 135 16.33 -10.44 -13.15
N HIS A 136 16.41 -9.65 -12.07
CA HIS A 136 15.42 -8.63 -11.76
C HIS A 136 15.95 -7.66 -10.69
N ARG A 137 15.82 -6.35 -10.92
CA ARG A 137 16.30 -5.30 -9.98
C ARG A 137 15.78 -5.47 -8.54
N LEU A 138 14.52 -5.88 -8.38
CA LEU A 138 13.94 -6.20 -7.05
C LEU A 138 14.62 -7.38 -6.35
N ILE A 139 15.07 -8.40 -7.08
CA ILE A 139 15.74 -9.55 -6.47
C ILE A 139 17.06 -9.08 -5.86
N ALA A 140 17.84 -8.29 -6.60
CA ALA A 140 19.06 -7.69 -6.06
C ALA A 140 18.78 -6.81 -4.83
N ASP A 141 17.77 -5.94 -4.91
CA ASP A 141 17.35 -5.06 -3.79
C ASP A 141 17.02 -5.83 -2.51
N VAL A 142 16.33 -6.98 -2.64
CA VAL A 142 15.92 -7.79 -1.48
C VAL A 142 17.05 -8.69 -0.97
N VAL A 143 17.82 -9.31 -1.86
CA VAL A 143 18.78 -10.38 -1.51
C VAL A 143 20.17 -9.82 -1.18
N ALA A 144 20.62 -8.77 -1.89
CA ALA A 144 21.99 -8.29 -1.79
C ALA A 144 22.28 -7.43 -0.57
N PHE A 145 21.29 -7.11 0.26
CA PHE A 145 21.43 -6.21 1.41
C PHE A 145 21.13 -6.89 2.75
N LYS A 146 21.73 -6.32 3.81
CA LYS A 146 21.69 -6.85 5.17
C LYS A 146 20.29 -6.87 5.79
N GLY A 147 19.43 -5.96 5.36
CA GLY A 147 18.07 -5.83 5.86
C GLY A 147 17.16 -5.14 4.85
N PRO A 148 15.84 -5.16 5.11
CA PRO A 148 14.84 -4.58 4.24
C PRO A 148 14.73 -3.07 4.49
N HIS A 149 15.65 -2.33 3.91
CA HIS A 149 15.68 -0.88 3.96
C HIS A 149 14.40 -0.25 3.39
N ILE A 150 14.12 0.99 3.79
CA ILE A 150 12.96 1.74 3.30
C ILE A 150 13.10 1.98 1.79
N ASN A 151 12.13 1.48 1.01
CA ASN A 151 12.06 1.75 -0.42
C ASN A 151 11.65 3.21 -0.68
N HIS A 152 10.58 3.67 -0.02
CA HIS A 152 10.09 5.03 -0.02
C HIS A 152 9.25 5.32 1.24
N LEU A 153 9.08 6.61 1.56
CA LEU A 153 8.07 7.09 2.51
C LEU A 153 7.17 8.09 1.78
N THR A 154 5.87 7.79 1.74
CA THR A 154 4.89 8.56 0.97
C THR A 154 4.09 9.48 1.90
N PRO A 155 4.26 10.81 1.82
CA PRO A 155 3.39 11.73 2.53
C PRO A 155 2.03 11.86 1.81
N ARG A 156 1.02 12.29 2.57
CA ARG A 156 -0.32 12.58 2.04
C ARG A 156 -0.43 14.05 1.64
N THR A 157 -0.93 14.33 0.45
CA THR A 157 -1.37 15.66 -0.01
C THR A 157 -2.88 15.73 -0.22
N LEU A 158 -3.43 16.95 -0.21
CA LEU A 158 -4.83 17.22 -0.54
C LEU A 158 -5.04 17.47 -2.04
N ASP A 159 -4.03 18.00 -2.74
CA ASP A 159 -4.05 18.21 -4.20
C ASP A 159 -2.72 17.72 -4.77
N ILE A 160 -2.74 16.57 -5.44
CA ILE A 160 -1.55 15.97 -6.04
C ILE A 160 -1.10 16.72 -7.30
N ASP A 161 -2.01 17.39 -8.01
CA ASP A 161 -1.68 18.11 -9.24
C ASP A 161 -0.85 19.36 -8.89
N GLU A 162 -1.24 20.09 -7.85
CA GLU A 162 -0.48 21.23 -7.33
C GLU A 162 0.90 20.82 -6.79
N VAL A 163 0.98 19.65 -6.13
CA VAL A 163 2.27 19.12 -5.69
C VAL A 163 3.14 18.73 -6.88
N GLN A 164 2.60 18.08 -7.91
CA GLN A 164 3.36 17.71 -9.12
C GLN A 164 3.95 18.96 -9.80
N ILE A 165 3.16 20.03 -9.96
CA ILE A 165 3.61 21.32 -10.48
C ILE A 165 4.71 21.93 -9.58
N GLY A 166 4.50 21.87 -8.26
CA GLY A 166 5.42 22.40 -7.26
C GLY A 166 6.75 21.65 -7.17
N MET A 167 6.75 20.33 -7.42
CA MET A 167 7.92 19.47 -7.43
C MET A 167 8.85 19.82 -8.60
N SER A 168 8.31 19.94 -9.81
CA SER A 168 9.07 20.35 -11.00
C SER A 168 9.75 21.71 -10.82
N LYS A 169 9.05 22.68 -10.23
CA LYS A 169 9.62 24.02 -9.92
C LYS A 169 10.77 23.99 -8.90
N ARG A 170 10.88 22.93 -8.11
CA ARG A 170 11.91 22.74 -7.07
C ARG A 170 13.04 21.81 -7.51
N GLY A 171 13.08 21.41 -8.78
CA GLY A 171 14.10 20.50 -9.30
C GLY A 171 13.92 19.04 -8.88
N ILE A 172 12.70 18.66 -8.50
CA ILE A 172 12.33 17.28 -8.18
C ILE A 172 11.36 16.80 -9.27
N PRO A 173 11.82 16.42 -10.47
CA PRO A 173 10.90 16.08 -11.56
C PRO A 173 10.11 14.79 -11.19
N PRO A 174 8.79 14.87 -10.98
CA PRO A 174 7.97 13.68 -10.85
C PRO A 174 7.80 13.00 -12.21
N LYS A 175 7.34 11.76 -12.19
CA LYS A 175 6.78 11.14 -13.39
C LYS A 175 5.60 11.98 -13.87
N GLU A 176 5.47 12.09 -15.19
CA GLU A 176 4.41 12.89 -15.82
C GLU A 176 3.03 12.26 -15.57
N ILE A 177 2.96 10.93 -15.47
CA ILE A 177 1.73 10.20 -15.22
C ILE A 177 1.45 10.12 -13.72
N ILE A 178 0.21 10.46 -13.35
CA ILE A 178 -0.35 10.19 -12.02
C ILE A 178 -1.16 8.89 -12.12
N GLU A 179 -0.80 7.91 -11.31
CA GLU A 179 -1.52 6.65 -11.20
C GLU A 179 -2.79 6.81 -10.35
N GLY A 180 -3.84 6.05 -10.68
CA GLY A 180 -5.15 6.13 -10.04
C GLY A 180 -6.23 6.72 -10.94
N PRO A 181 -7.37 7.17 -10.39
CA PRO A 181 -8.40 7.88 -11.16
C PRO A 181 -7.89 9.26 -11.63
N PRO A 182 -8.55 9.88 -12.61
CA PRO A 182 -8.27 11.27 -12.98
C PRO A 182 -8.63 12.23 -11.84
N ARG A 183 -8.37 13.54 -12.01
CA ARG A 183 -8.81 14.58 -11.08
C ARG A 183 -10.35 14.57 -10.96
N ARG A 184 -10.85 14.71 -9.73
CA ARG A 184 -12.27 14.59 -9.36
C ARG A 184 -12.61 15.55 -8.22
N ASN A 185 -13.86 16.02 -8.16
CA ASN A 185 -14.36 16.80 -7.02
C ASN A 185 -14.53 15.93 -5.77
N CYS A 186 -14.92 14.67 -5.96
CA CYS A 186 -14.97 13.65 -4.92
C CYS A 186 -13.91 12.58 -5.23
N PRO A 187 -12.64 12.75 -4.79
CA PRO A 187 -11.59 11.78 -5.05
C PRO A 187 -11.95 10.39 -4.53
N ILE A 188 -11.66 9.37 -5.32
CA ILE A 188 -11.90 7.94 -5.00
C ILE A 188 -10.57 7.20 -4.90
N LEU A 189 -10.50 6.19 -4.04
CA LEU A 189 -9.29 5.40 -3.78
C LEU A 189 -8.10 6.31 -3.45
N LEU A 190 -7.05 6.30 -4.26
CA LEU A 190 -5.94 7.23 -4.17
C LEU A 190 -5.41 7.59 -5.55
N ARG A 191 -4.72 8.73 -5.63
CA ARG A 191 -3.88 9.14 -6.75
C ARG A 191 -2.44 9.23 -6.28
N GLN A 192 -1.47 8.80 -7.10
CA GLN A 192 -0.06 8.83 -6.70
C GLN A 192 0.89 9.05 -7.87
N THR A 193 2.08 9.58 -7.59
CA THR A 193 3.19 9.67 -8.54
C THR A 193 4.52 9.52 -7.83
N SER A 194 5.55 9.13 -8.56
CA SER A 194 6.91 8.90 -8.04
C SER A 194 7.94 9.80 -8.71
N PHE A 195 9.11 9.91 -8.09
CA PHE A 195 10.26 10.67 -8.60
C PHE A 195 11.56 9.96 -8.23
N LYS A 196 12.61 10.13 -9.05
CA LYS A 196 13.95 9.66 -8.69
C LYS A 196 14.45 10.54 -7.54
N ALA A 197 14.66 9.96 -6.36
CA ALA A 197 15.12 10.71 -5.20
C ALA A 197 16.65 10.75 -5.15
N LEU A 198 17.30 9.58 -5.06
CA LEU A 198 18.74 9.45 -4.83
C LEU A 198 19.32 8.21 -5.50
N GLU A 199 20.53 8.34 -6.03
CA GLU A 199 21.37 7.19 -6.41
C GLU A 199 22.42 7.01 -5.31
N GLU A 200 22.49 5.81 -4.73
CA GLU A 200 23.33 5.55 -3.57
C GLU A 200 24.59 4.80 -3.99
N ALA A 201 25.73 5.23 -3.47
CA ALA A 201 26.97 4.48 -3.58
C ALA A 201 26.88 3.22 -2.71
N VAL A 202 27.20 2.06 -3.30
CA VAL A 202 27.21 0.76 -2.63
C VAL A 202 28.61 0.16 -2.72
N SER A 203 29.09 -0.38 -1.61
CA SER A 203 30.36 -1.10 -1.55
C SER A 203 30.10 -2.60 -1.46
N PHE A 204 30.77 -3.36 -2.33
CA PHE A 204 30.77 -4.82 -2.32
C PHE A 204 32.05 -5.34 -1.65
N ILE A 205 31.96 -6.54 -1.07
CA ILE A 205 33.12 -7.25 -0.52
C ILE A 205 33.46 -8.40 -1.46
N ASP A 206 34.66 -8.39 -2.03
CA ASP A 206 35.18 -9.45 -2.90
C ASP A 206 36.57 -9.88 -2.43
N ALA A 207 36.69 -11.13 -1.98
CA ALA A 207 37.94 -11.74 -1.47
C ALA A 207 38.80 -10.76 -0.62
N ASP A 208 38.18 -10.17 0.41
CA ASP A 208 38.74 -9.19 1.36
C ASP A 208 39.00 -7.76 0.83
N ASN A 209 38.68 -7.47 -0.43
CA ASN A 209 38.77 -6.13 -1.00
C ASN A 209 37.39 -5.45 -1.09
N LYS A 210 37.34 -4.15 -0.80
CA LYS A 210 36.15 -3.32 -1.04
C LYS A 210 36.13 -2.88 -2.51
N VAL A 211 35.03 -3.18 -3.19
CA VAL A 211 34.79 -2.78 -4.58
C VAL A 211 33.65 -1.79 -4.62
N ASP A 212 33.89 -0.62 -5.22
CA ASP A 212 32.86 0.41 -5.38
C ASP A 212 31.86 0.03 -6.50
N GLY A 213 30.61 0.41 -6.28
CA GLY A 213 29.54 0.40 -7.28
C GLY A 213 28.39 1.33 -6.88
N SER A 214 27.27 1.24 -7.60
CA SER A 214 26.08 2.04 -7.33
C SER A 214 24.82 1.18 -7.32
N HIS A 215 23.84 1.62 -6.54
CA HIS A 215 22.51 1.03 -6.52
C HIS A 215 21.46 2.14 -6.66
N THR A 216 20.62 1.99 -7.67
CA THR A 216 19.46 2.87 -7.88
C THR A 216 18.24 2.22 -7.20
N ALA A 217 18.04 2.50 -5.91
CA ALA A 217 16.89 2.01 -5.14
C ALA A 217 15.89 3.08 -4.70
N ARG A 218 16.33 4.32 -4.49
CA ARG A 218 15.51 5.27 -3.74
C ARG A 218 14.67 6.13 -4.67
N PHE A 219 13.40 5.79 -4.70
CA PHE A 219 12.35 6.62 -5.29
C PHE A 219 11.64 7.35 -4.16
N GLY A 220 11.24 8.58 -4.44
CA GLY A 220 10.25 9.25 -3.61
C GLY A 220 8.88 9.07 -4.23
N GLU A 221 7.84 9.20 -3.41
CA GLU A 221 6.46 9.08 -3.82
C GLU A 221 5.61 10.11 -3.08
N ILE A 222 4.50 10.50 -3.69
CA ILE A 222 3.46 11.33 -3.08
C ILE A 222 2.09 10.73 -3.39
N GLU A 223 1.17 10.75 -2.42
CA GLU A 223 -0.20 10.27 -2.61
C GLU A 223 -1.26 11.28 -2.17
N GLN A 224 -2.41 11.25 -2.84
CA GLN A 224 -3.65 11.88 -2.42
C GLN A 224 -4.70 10.78 -2.20
N ARG A 225 -5.16 10.63 -0.96
CA ARG A 225 -6.20 9.64 -0.59
C ARG A 225 -7.60 10.24 -0.66
N GLY A 226 -8.47 9.58 -1.42
CA GLY A 226 -9.90 9.84 -1.54
C GLY A 226 -10.75 8.90 -0.69
N ILE A 227 -12.00 8.69 -1.10
CA ILE A 227 -12.98 7.84 -0.43
C ILE A 227 -12.78 6.34 -0.76
N ALA A 228 -13.00 5.48 0.23
CA ALA A 228 -13.02 4.03 0.07
C ALA A 228 -14.25 3.59 -0.74
N LEU A 229 -14.05 2.71 -1.71
CA LEU A 229 -15.11 2.21 -2.59
C LEU A 229 -15.69 0.90 -2.08
N THR A 230 -16.99 0.70 -2.30
CA THR A 230 -17.64 -0.61 -2.12
C THR A 230 -17.19 -1.59 -3.20
N ALA A 231 -17.53 -2.88 -3.09
CA ALA A 231 -17.29 -3.84 -4.16
C ALA A 231 -17.89 -3.38 -5.51
N LYS A 232 -19.07 -2.76 -5.49
CA LYS A 232 -19.72 -2.19 -6.68
C LYS A 232 -18.94 -0.99 -7.24
N GLY A 233 -18.49 -0.09 -6.38
CA GLY A 233 -17.65 1.04 -6.79
C GLY A 233 -16.31 0.60 -7.36
N ARG A 234 -15.68 -0.42 -6.76
CA ARG A 234 -14.44 -1.04 -7.25
C ARG A 234 -14.63 -1.67 -8.62
N ALA A 235 -15.70 -2.43 -8.83
CA ALA A 235 -16.00 -3.03 -10.13
C ALA A 235 -16.17 -1.97 -11.22
N LEU A 236 -16.88 -0.86 -10.93
CA LEU A 236 -17.00 0.25 -11.87
C LEU A 236 -15.64 0.92 -12.13
N TYR A 237 -14.83 1.16 -11.09
CA TYR A 237 -13.48 1.71 -11.24
C TYR A 237 -12.62 0.83 -12.16
N ASP A 238 -12.61 -0.48 -11.95
CA ASP A 238 -11.81 -1.43 -12.72
C ASP A 238 -12.31 -1.52 -14.18
N GLU A 239 -13.63 -1.48 -14.40
CA GLU A 239 -14.22 -1.45 -15.74
C GLU A 239 -13.76 -0.21 -16.52
N LEU A 240 -13.85 0.98 -15.92
CA LEU A 240 -13.48 2.24 -16.56
C LEU A 240 -11.97 2.30 -16.80
N LEU A 241 -11.15 1.87 -15.83
CA LEU A 241 -9.69 1.80 -16.01
C LEU A 241 -9.30 0.83 -17.14
N ASN A 242 -9.97 -0.31 -17.24
CA ASN A 242 -9.73 -1.26 -18.32
C ASN A 242 -10.14 -0.69 -19.68
N LYS A 243 -11.27 0.03 -19.76
CA LYS A 243 -11.67 0.76 -20.97
C LYS A 243 -10.62 1.78 -21.41
N THR A 244 -10.03 2.53 -20.47
CA THR A 244 -8.91 3.45 -20.77
C THR A 244 -7.72 2.68 -21.33
N ARG A 245 -7.30 1.58 -20.70
CA ARG A 245 -6.18 0.74 -21.18
C ARG A 245 -6.40 0.19 -22.59
N ILE A 246 -7.63 -0.25 -22.90
CA ILE A 246 -7.99 -0.72 -24.24
C ILE A 246 -7.92 0.41 -25.25
N ALA A 247 -8.44 1.60 -24.90
CA ALA A 247 -8.44 2.77 -25.78
C ALA A 247 -7.02 3.32 -26.04
N THR A 248 -6.08 3.16 -25.11
CA THR A 248 -4.68 3.58 -25.25
C THR A 248 -3.74 2.42 -25.62
N LYS A 249 -4.28 1.26 -26.02
CA LYS A 249 -3.46 0.07 -26.31
C LYS A 249 -2.51 0.34 -27.48
N GLY A 250 -1.24 -0.05 -27.31
CA GLY A 250 -0.19 0.13 -28.32
C GLY A 250 0.44 1.53 -28.33
N GLN A 251 -0.07 2.46 -27.52
CA GLN A 251 0.59 3.73 -27.25
C GLN A 251 1.54 3.55 -26.07
N ARG A 252 2.75 4.09 -26.19
CA ARG A 252 3.62 4.28 -25.03
C ARG A 252 3.09 5.48 -24.27
N ILE A 253 2.60 5.27 -23.04
CA ILE A 253 2.00 6.34 -22.24
C ILE A 253 3.03 7.46 -22.00
N GLU A 254 4.31 7.11 -21.84
CA GLU A 254 5.42 8.05 -21.68
C GLU A 254 5.66 8.94 -22.90
N ASP A 255 5.25 8.52 -24.10
CA ASP A 255 5.44 9.33 -25.31
C ASP A 255 4.38 10.44 -25.41
N ASN A 256 3.23 10.29 -24.74
CA ASN A 256 2.14 11.28 -24.73
C ASN A 256 1.25 11.13 -23.47
N PRO A 257 1.73 11.58 -22.30
CA PRO A 257 0.99 11.46 -21.04
C PRO A 257 -0.32 12.25 -21.06
N ASP A 258 -0.35 13.41 -21.73
CA ASP A 258 -1.55 14.27 -21.84
C ASP A 258 -2.68 13.57 -22.59
N ALA A 259 -2.36 12.84 -23.67
CA ALA A 259 -3.35 12.05 -24.39
C ALA A 259 -3.92 10.94 -23.52
N TYR A 260 -3.08 10.24 -22.75
CA TYR A 260 -3.56 9.22 -21.80
C TYR A 260 -4.48 9.83 -20.74
N MET A 261 -4.09 10.95 -20.12
CA MET A 261 -4.89 11.62 -19.10
C MET A 261 -6.22 12.16 -19.66
N THR A 262 -6.23 12.58 -20.93
CA THR A 262 -7.45 12.99 -21.63
C THR A 262 -8.41 11.80 -21.82
N VAL A 263 -7.90 10.65 -22.29
CA VAL A 263 -8.70 9.43 -22.44
C VAL A 263 -9.19 8.93 -21.08
N LEU A 264 -8.33 8.93 -20.06
CA LEU A 264 -8.67 8.54 -18.69
C LEU A 264 -9.80 9.42 -18.14
N SER A 265 -9.67 10.74 -18.24
CA SER A 265 -10.68 11.69 -17.78
C SER A 265 -12.04 11.45 -18.44
N LYS A 266 -12.05 11.32 -19.78
CA LYS A 266 -13.27 11.05 -20.55
C LYS A 266 -13.90 9.70 -20.19
N THR A 267 -13.08 8.67 -19.98
CA THR A 267 -13.57 7.32 -19.66
C THR A 267 -14.20 7.28 -18.26
N PHE A 268 -13.76 8.15 -17.34
CA PHE A 268 -14.25 8.22 -15.97
C PHE A 268 -15.45 9.16 -15.75
N GLU A 269 -15.91 9.88 -16.79
CA GLU A 269 -17.14 10.69 -16.75
C GLU A 269 -18.38 9.92 -16.22
N PRO A 270 -18.58 8.62 -16.52
CA PRO A 270 -19.71 7.86 -15.98
C PRO A 270 -19.62 7.57 -14.47
N PHE A 271 -18.47 7.78 -13.83
CA PHE A 271 -18.34 7.61 -12.39
C PHE A 271 -18.90 8.85 -11.68
N PRO A 272 -19.91 8.76 -10.79
CA PRO A 272 -20.53 9.92 -10.15
C PRO A 272 -19.55 10.75 -9.30
N ASP A 273 -19.59 12.07 -9.40
CA ASP A 273 -18.60 12.97 -8.79
C ASP A 273 -19.16 13.86 -7.68
N THR A 274 -20.27 13.44 -7.08
CA THR A 274 -20.83 14.02 -5.85
C THR A 274 -20.98 12.94 -4.78
N TYR A 275 -20.75 13.29 -3.50
CA TYR A 275 -20.88 12.32 -2.41
C TYR A 275 -22.29 11.76 -2.28
N LEU A 276 -23.33 12.55 -2.56
CA LEU A 276 -24.72 12.10 -2.53
C LEU A 276 -25.01 11.04 -3.60
N GLU A 277 -24.52 11.22 -4.83
CA GLU A 277 -24.71 10.21 -5.88
C GLU A 277 -23.91 8.93 -5.59
N LEU A 278 -22.67 9.07 -5.08
CA LEU A 278 -21.85 7.93 -4.66
C LEU A 278 -22.53 7.12 -3.55
N GLN A 279 -23.15 7.80 -2.58
CA GLN A 279 -23.90 7.16 -1.50
C GLN A 279 -25.18 6.51 -2.03
N ALA A 280 -25.97 7.21 -2.82
CA ALA A 280 -27.25 6.73 -3.34
C ALA A 280 -27.09 5.51 -4.26
N GLN A 281 -25.96 5.42 -4.98
CA GLN A 281 -25.64 4.30 -5.86
C GLN A 281 -24.83 3.19 -5.19
N ASP A 282 -24.56 3.28 -3.87
CA ASP A 282 -23.76 2.32 -3.11
C ASP A 282 -22.37 2.08 -3.72
N LEU A 283 -21.70 3.17 -4.13
CA LEU A 283 -20.38 3.11 -4.77
C LEU A 283 -19.23 3.34 -3.78
N ALA A 284 -19.51 3.96 -2.63
CA ALA A 284 -18.48 4.28 -1.65
C ALA A 284 -18.98 4.19 -0.20
N TYR A 285 -18.05 4.07 0.73
CA TYR A 285 -18.34 3.97 2.16
C TYR A 285 -18.35 5.35 2.83
N PHE A 286 -19.32 5.58 3.72
CA PHE A 286 -19.54 6.84 4.41
C PHE A 286 -19.71 6.67 5.92
N TYR A 287 -19.27 7.67 6.66
CA TYR A 287 -19.72 7.91 8.03
C TYR A 287 -21.07 8.62 8.01
N TYR A 288 -21.94 8.28 8.94
CA TYR A 288 -23.25 8.92 9.13
C TYR A 288 -23.30 9.64 10.48
N TYR A 289 -23.75 10.89 10.48
CA TYR A 289 -23.85 11.70 11.69
C TYR A 289 -25.21 12.41 11.77
N PRO A 290 -25.82 12.50 12.96
CA PRO A 290 -27.00 13.34 13.15
C PRO A 290 -26.59 14.81 12.98
N VAL A 291 -27.46 15.60 12.32
CA VAL A 291 -27.32 17.05 12.32
C VAL A 291 -27.69 17.58 13.71
N GLU A 292 -26.97 18.60 14.19
CA GLU A 292 -27.23 19.18 15.51
C GLU A 292 -28.68 19.70 15.61
N GLY A 293 -29.40 19.28 16.65
CA GLY A 293 -30.80 19.63 16.85
C GLY A 293 -31.80 18.85 15.98
N ALA A 294 -31.36 17.89 15.17
CA ALA A 294 -32.25 17.02 14.39
C ALA A 294 -33.20 16.25 15.32
N LYS A 295 -34.51 16.35 15.05
CA LYS A 295 -35.56 15.65 15.78
C LYS A 295 -36.47 14.94 14.78
N PRO A 296 -36.31 13.63 14.58
CA PRO A 296 -37.22 12.91 13.72
C PRO A 296 -38.62 12.84 14.38
N ASN A 297 -39.67 12.88 13.56
CA ASN A 297 -41.06 12.84 14.03
C ASN A 297 -41.52 11.43 14.50
N LYS A 298 -40.63 10.44 14.41
CA LYS A 298 -40.86 9.04 14.76
C LYS A 298 -39.53 8.39 15.15
N THR A 299 -39.59 7.23 15.78
CA THR A 299 -38.43 6.34 15.87
C THR A 299 -37.98 5.94 14.47
N VAL A 300 -36.69 6.12 14.19
CA VAL A 300 -36.07 5.89 12.88
C VAL A 300 -35.27 4.61 12.85
N SER A 301 -35.16 4.03 11.66
CA SER A 301 -34.44 2.79 11.38
C SER A 301 -33.50 2.96 10.18
N ILE A 302 -32.73 1.93 9.86
CA ILE A 302 -31.85 1.94 8.68
C ILE A 302 -32.61 2.18 7.36
N ALA A 303 -33.88 1.74 7.30
CA ALA A 303 -34.73 1.94 6.12
C ALA A 303 -35.07 3.42 5.88
N ASP A 304 -34.95 4.26 6.91
CA ASP A 304 -35.24 5.69 6.83
C ASP A 304 -34.03 6.52 6.40
N LEU A 305 -32.82 5.94 6.32
CA LEU A 305 -31.58 6.69 5.99
C LEU A 305 -31.69 7.57 4.73
N PRO A 306 -32.24 7.09 3.59
CA PRO A 306 -32.37 7.93 2.41
C PRO A 306 -33.25 9.17 2.66
N GLN A 307 -34.35 8.99 3.40
CA GLN A 307 -35.24 10.09 3.72
C GLN A 307 -34.60 11.05 4.73
N LEU A 308 -33.90 10.54 5.74
CA LEU A 308 -33.18 11.36 6.72
C LEU A 308 -32.09 12.22 6.07
N LEU A 309 -31.41 11.71 5.04
CA LEU A 309 -30.46 12.48 4.25
C LEU A 309 -31.16 13.57 3.44
N ASN A 310 -32.25 13.22 2.75
CA ASN A 310 -33.03 14.18 1.96
C ASN A 310 -33.64 15.29 2.83
N ASP A 311 -34.07 14.97 4.04
CA ASP A 311 -34.65 15.92 5.01
C ASP A 311 -33.57 16.75 5.74
N GLY A 312 -32.28 16.46 5.52
CA GLY A 312 -31.17 17.15 6.17
C GLY A 312 -31.06 16.87 7.68
N LEU A 313 -31.64 15.77 8.16
CA LEU A 313 -31.58 15.35 9.56
C LEU A 313 -30.30 14.60 9.90
N ILE A 314 -29.66 14.01 8.89
CA ILE A 314 -28.33 13.41 8.99
C ILE A 314 -27.44 13.93 7.88
N ARG A 315 -26.13 13.87 8.10
CA ARG A 315 -25.11 14.15 7.09
C ARG A 315 -24.18 12.96 6.92
N ILE A 316 -23.56 12.88 5.75
CA ILE A 316 -22.51 11.90 5.45
C ILE A 316 -21.15 12.57 5.35
N GLU A 317 -20.12 11.83 5.75
CA GLU A 317 -18.72 12.20 5.51
C GLU A 317 -17.99 11.00 4.87
N PRO A 318 -17.07 11.22 3.92
CA PRO A 318 -16.39 10.14 3.21
C PRO A 318 -15.51 9.31 4.16
N ILE A 319 -15.60 7.98 4.10
CA ILE A 319 -14.59 7.12 4.74
C ILE A 319 -13.36 7.12 3.84
N VAL A 320 -12.23 7.63 4.35
CA VAL A 320 -10.97 7.71 3.59
C VAL A 320 -10.47 6.31 3.24
N TYR A 321 -9.95 6.15 2.02
CA TYR A 321 -9.29 4.92 1.60
C TYR A 321 -7.93 4.77 2.27
N GLU A 322 -7.78 3.72 3.07
CA GLU A 322 -6.58 3.39 3.85
C GLU A 322 -5.78 2.24 3.25
N ASP A 323 -6.09 1.77 2.05
CA ASP A 323 -5.35 0.69 1.39
C ASP A 323 -4.59 1.20 0.15
N PHE A 324 -4.13 0.28 -0.69
CA PHE A 324 -3.29 0.58 -1.86
C PHE A 324 -4.01 0.18 -3.16
N LEU A 325 -3.63 0.77 -4.28
CA LEU A 325 -4.17 0.39 -5.59
C LEU A 325 -3.55 -0.95 -6.02
N PRO A 326 -4.35 -1.98 -6.38
CA PRO A 326 -3.81 -3.30 -6.71
C PRO A 326 -2.90 -3.31 -7.93
N VAL A 327 -3.22 -2.54 -8.98
CA VAL A 327 -2.39 -2.49 -10.22
C VAL A 327 -1.30 -1.43 -10.16
N SER A 328 -1.43 -0.43 -9.28
CA SER A 328 -0.44 0.66 -9.19
C SER A 328 0.75 0.29 -8.31
N ALA A 329 0.62 -0.61 -7.33
CA ALA A 329 1.78 -1.18 -6.67
C ALA A 329 2.71 -1.82 -7.73
N ALA A 330 2.15 -2.59 -8.66
CA ALA A 330 2.88 -3.13 -9.80
C ALA A 330 3.42 -2.05 -10.74
N GLY A 331 2.63 -1.02 -11.07
CA GLY A 331 3.05 0.11 -11.90
C GLY A 331 4.21 0.89 -11.30
N ILE A 332 4.20 1.16 -10.00
CA ILE A 332 5.30 1.78 -9.24
C ILE A 332 6.51 0.85 -9.21
N PHE A 333 6.34 -0.44 -8.89
CA PHE A 333 7.44 -1.40 -8.92
C PHE A 333 8.04 -1.51 -10.32
N GLN A 334 7.23 -1.68 -11.36
CA GLN A 334 7.68 -1.75 -12.77
C GLN A 334 8.36 -0.45 -13.19
N SER A 335 7.79 0.71 -12.89
CA SER A 335 8.32 2.00 -13.33
C SER A 335 9.54 2.46 -12.51
N ASN A 336 9.71 1.97 -11.28
CA ASN A 336 10.93 2.17 -10.48
C ASN A 336 12.04 1.17 -10.91
N LEU A 337 11.65 0.00 -11.44
CA LEU A 337 12.56 -1.12 -11.69
C LEU A 337 12.73 -1.49 -13.17
N GLY A 338 12.06 -0.83 -14.12
CA GLY A 338 12.22 -0.98 -15.57
C GLY A 338 11.74 -2.31 -16.19
N GLY A 339 10.77 -3.02 -15.60
CA GLY A 339 10.35 -4.36 -16.06
C GLY A 339 9.21 -4.36 -17.10
N THR A 340 9.24 -5.31 -18.06
CA THR A 340 8.27 -5.41 -19.19
C THR A 340 7.58 -6.77 -19.37
N ALA A 341 7.55 -7.65 -18.37
CA ALA A 341 6.97 -8.99 -18.52
C ALA A 341 5.61 -9.15 -17.82
N GLN A 342 4.64 -9.80 -18.48
CA GLN A 342 3.38 -10.28 -17.89
C GLN A 342 3.35 -11.81 -18.00
N LYS A 343 3.10 -12.52 -16.90
CA LYS A 343 2.85 -13.98 -16.88
C LYS A 343 1.59 -14.23 -16.04
N HIS A 344 0.65 -15.03 -16.52
CA HIS A 344 -0.54 -15.41 -15.76
C HIS A 344 -0.23 -16.50 -14.72
N TYR A 345 -0.61 -16.28 -13.46
CA TYR A 345 -0.57 -17.26 -12.37
C TYR A 345 -1.93 -17.32 -11.66
N ASP A 346 -2.29 -18.48 -11.10
CA ASP A 346 -3.53 -18.67 -10.32
C ASP A 346 -3.47 -17.91 -8.98
N GLU A 347 -4.38 -16.98 -8.74
CA GLU A 347 -4.35 -16.07 -7.57
C GLU A 347 -4.69 -16.74 -6.22
N SER A 348 -5.55 -17.76 -6.22
CA SER A 348 -6.08 -18.37 -4.97
C SER A 348 -5.05 -19.23 -4.24
N SER A 349 -4.20 -19.96 -4.97
CA SER A 349 -3.11 -20.75 -4.39
C SER A 349 -2.00 -19.86 -3.82
N ASN A 350 -1.72 -18.73 -4.48
CA ASN A 350 -0.69 -17.79 -4.05
C ASN A 350 -1.07 -17.07 -2.75
N ARG A 351 -2.36 -16.78 -2.53
CA ARG A 351 -2.84 -16.20 -1.26
C ARG A 351 -2.66 -17.16 -0.09
N THR A 352 -3.00 -18.43 -0.24
CA THR A 352 -2.84 -19.43 0.83
C THR A 352 -1.37 -19.54 1.24
N ALA A 353 -0.45 -19.66 0.27
CA ALA A 353 0.98 -19.72 0.55
C ALA A 353 1.49 -18.45 1.26
N PHE A 354 0.95 -17.28 0.92
CA PHE A 354 1.27 -16.03 1.60
C PHE A 354 0.76 -16.02 3.06
N GLU A 355 -0.49 -16.42 3.29
CA GLU A 355 -1.09 -16.47 4.64
C GLU A 355 -0.39 -17.50 5.54
N GLU A 356 0.09 -18.62 4.96
CA GLU A 356 0.95 -19.60 5.64
C GLU A 356 2.29 -18.98 6.06
N ALA A 357 2.98 -18.30 5.14
CA ALA A 357 4.23 -17.60 5.43
C ALA A 357 4.04 -16.46 6.44
N LEU A 358 2.90 -15.79 6.41
CA LEU A 358 2.51 -14.73 7.34
C LEU A 358 2.17 -15.29 8.73
N GLY A 359 1.71 -16.53 8.81
CA GLY A 359 1.19 -17.19 10.02
C GLY A 359 -0.17 -16.65 10.48
N ALA A 360 -0.91 -15.98 9.58
CA ALA A 360 -2.25 -15.46 9.82
C ALA A 360 -2.96 -15.16 8.49
N LYS A 361 -4.28 -15.11 8.51
CA LYS A 361 -5.06 -14.60 7.37
C LYS A 361 -4.90 -13.09 7.25
N VAL A 362 -4.90 -12.58 6.02
CA VAL A 362 -5.06 -11.13 5.80
C VAL A 362 -6.53 -10.75 6.00
N GLN A 363 -6.77 -9.56 6.55
CA GLN A 363 -8.12 -9.04 6.71
C GLN A 363 -8.66 -8.51 5.37
N ASP A 364 -9.98 -8.62 5.18
CA ASP A 364 -10.69 -8.06 4.04
C ASP A 364 -10.96 -6.57 4.29
N GLU A 365 -10.37 -5.70 3.47
CA GLU A 365 -10.53 -4.26 3.60
C GLU A 365 -11.97 -3.80 3.42
N LEU A 366 -12.73 -4.43 2.52
CA LEU A 366 -14.11 -4.04 2.24
C LEU A 366 -15.01 -4.36 3.44
N ALA A 367 -14.75 -5.49 4.10
CA ALA A 367 -15.42 -5.84 5.34
C ALA A 367 -15.13 -4.83 6.46
N LEU A 368 -13.88 -4.34 6.58
CA LEU A 368 -13.51 -3.31 7.56
C LEU A 368 -14.22 -1.98 7.30
N TYR A 369 -14.27 -1.53 6.05
CA TYR A 369 -15.00 -0.31 5.70
C TYR A 369 -16.51 -0.45 5.92
N ALA A 370 -17.09 -1.61 5.56
CA ALA A 370 -18.50 -1.88 5.79
C ALA A 370 -18.84 -1.90 7.28
N ALA A 371 -18.00 -2.50 8.12
CA ALA A 371 -18.16 -2.50 9.58
C ALA A 371 -18.08 -1.07 10.15
N THR A 372 -17.16 -0.25 9.65
CA THR A 372 -17.00 1.16 10.04
C THR A 372 -18.23 1.98 9.68
N GLN A 373 -18.72 1.86 8.44
CA GLN A 373 -19.96 2.51 8.01
C GLN A 373 -21.14 2.07 8.88
N LYS A 374 -21.30 0.75 9.10
CA LYS A 374 -22.38 0.21 9.93
C LYS A 374 -22.34 0.76 11.36
N ALA A 375 -21.17 0.79 11.99
CA ALA A 375 -21.03 1.33 13.34
C ALA A 375 -21.45 2.81 13.41
N SER A 376 -21.11 3.60 12.39
CA SER A 376 -21.54 5.01 12.31
C SER A 376 -23.06 5.17 12.11
N ILE A 377 -23.67 4.31 11.30
CA ILE A 377 -25.13 4.27 11.12
C ILE A 377 -25.82 3.93 12.43
N ASP A 378 -25.37 2.86 13.10
CA ASP A 378 -25.96 2.40 14.35
C ASP A 378 -25.85 3.49 15.43
N ALA A 379 -24.71 4.17 15.54
CA ALA A 379 -24.51 5.29 16.45
C ALA A 379 -25.39 6.50 16.10
N CYS A 380 -25.52 6.83 14.82
CA CYS A 380 -26.35 7.92 14.33
C CYS A 380 -27.83 7.69 14.64
N LEU A 381 -28.35 6.51 14.33
CA LEU A 381 -29.74 6.14 14.62
C LEU A 381 -30.01 6.08 16.13
N ALA A 382 -29.06 5.55 16.91
CA ALA A 382 -29.18 5.56 18.37
C ALA A 382 -29.23 6.99 18.93
N ALA A 383 -28.46 7.93 18.37
CA ALA A 383 -28.51 9.33 18.78
C ALA A 383 -29.85 9.99 18.41
N LEU A 384 -30.36 9.75 17.21
CA LEU A 384 -31.67 10.29 16.76
C LEU A 384 -32.87 9.73 17.52
N ASN A 385 -32.76 8.49 18.02
CA ASN A 385 -33.82 7.82 18.77
C ASN A 385 -33.76 8.04 20.28
N LYS A 386 -32.74 8.75 20.79
CA LYS A 386 -32.70 9.25 22.17
C LYS A 386 -33.60 10.49 22.27
N VAL A 387 -34.91 10.29 22.14
CA VAL A 387 -35.95 11.30 22.36
C VAL A 387 -36.74 10.95 23.60
#